data_AF-A0A9P6IMJ3-F1
#
_entry.id   AF-A0A9P6IMJ3-F1
#
_cell.length_a   1.000
_cell.length_b   1.000
_cell.length_c   1.000
_cell.angle_alpha   90.00
_cell.angle_beta   90.00
_cell.angle_gamma   90.00
#
_symmetry.space_group_name_H-M   'P 1'
#
loop_
_entity.id
_entity.type
_entity.pdbx_description
1 polymer ?
#
loop_
_entity_poly.entity_id
_entity_poly.type
_entity_poly.pdbx_seq_one_letter_code
_entity_poly.pdbx_strand_id
1 'polypeptide(L)'
;MKICVLQSSYEGVESDFEDYGYQDPSLYVKQHEFVLRYIKKDTAVQQIDQVCEENFDLLINFIWGQRTDVVAGIDAVEYLESKGVPFIGSNSKFLSLSKIDFKKAAAGIVLVPGESKFPLIVKPATGCGSLHMTEKSVCHNPDELKEQVALLKSKTSDDIIVEEFIVGEEISVMVVEIDDEVIAMTPIVYEFPVETTPSQKFLHFNNKFDAINQGTIKFNLYDGDLLDRLKETACKAYRALDVSGCGYARVDIRASGEDLYVLEVNPTPAFFYKVGNDFGDDYVISHCFPGGHEGFMETLIKTKLRSSQTLILKNIYDQMADKYNDLMHASNYPKVVADIVARFSFKGAVLDLGCGTGEIGTMIQAAHDATMTGIDISPKMATQAKHYKRVYLGELQNILPFVGNFDHVVSFGVLYFLQKEVFVSMLDRCFAQSRHSVTMGIEDISDEFNKRLNENGKQSLHDHTPIMDSYTIPLGWRLVHKQRAFFWTSPSTGDEVYGTAFRFEAFEE
;
A
#
# COMPACT_ATOMS: atom_id res chain seq x y z
N MET A 1 6.54 11.18 18.66
CA MET A 1 6.74 12.36 17.79
C MET A 1 5.65 13.36 18.08
N LYS A 2 5.93 14.66 17.89
CA LYS A 2 4.94 15.73 17.84
C LYS A 2 4.58 15.99 16.38
N ILE A 3 3.35 15.65 16.00
CA ILE A 3 2.88 15.63 14.61
C ILE A 3 1.79 16.69 14.42
N CYS A 4 1.95 17.57 13.43
CA CYS A 4 0.91 18.52 13.08
C CYS A 4 0.00 17.97 11.98
N VAL A 5 -1.30 18.13 12.14
CA VAL A 5 -2.32 17.70 11.17
C VAL A 5 -2.97 18.94 10.57
N LEU A 6 -2.73 19.20 9.28
CA LEU A 6 -3.26 20.33 8.52
C LEU A 6 -4.57 19.94 7.87
N GLN A 7 -5.61 20.77 8.06
CA GLN A 7 -6.95 20.53 7.51
C GLN A 7 -7.51 21.80 6.90
N SER A 8 -8.35 21.67 5.88
CA SER A 8 -9.12 22.79 5.33
C SER A 8 -10.11 23.31 6.38
N SER A 9 -10.01 24.58 6.79
CA SER A 9 -10.93 25.19 7.76
C SER A 9 -12.28 25.53 7.14
N TYR A 10 -13.36 25.19 7.85
CA TYR A 10 -14.73 25.64 7.53
C TYR A 10 -15.11 26.95 8.23
N GLU A 11 -14.23 27.52 9.07
CA GLU A 11 -14.56 28.72 9.84
C GLU A 11 -14.78 29.95 8.92
N GLY A 12 -15.98 30.50 8.97
CA GLY A 12 -16.34 31.73 8.24
C GLY A 12 -16.73 31.52 6.78
N VAL A 13 -16.93 30.26 6.36
CA VAL A 13 -17.42 29.89 5.03
C VAL A 13 -18.58 28.90 5.16
N GLU A 14 -19.48 28.89 4.17
CA GLU A 14 -20.56 27.90 4.08
C GLU A 14 -20.05 26.73 3.24
N SER A 15 -19.89 25.56 3.86
CA SER A 15 -19.34 24.35 3.22
C SER A 15 -20.28 23.18 3.42
N ASP A 16 -20.58 22.45 2.35
CA ASP A 16 -21.41 21.24 2.40
C ASP A 16 -20.81 20.11 3.26
N PHE A 17 -19.56 20.25 3.72
CA PHE A 17 -18.85 19.27 4.52
C PHE A 17 -18.66 19.64 6.00
N GLU A 18 -19.15 20.81 6.44
CA GLU A 18 -18.88 21.30 7.80
C GLU A 18 -19.39 20.38 8.92
N ASP A 19 -20.53 19.71 8.68
CA ASP A 19 -21.20 18.83 9.65
C ASP A 19 -20.56 17.43 9.76
N TYR A 20 -19.69 17.04 8.81
CA TYR A 20 -19.06 15.72 8.81
C TYR A 20 -17.75 15.67 9.62
N GLY A 21 -17.33 16.80 10.17
CA GLY A 21 -16.17 16.90 11.05
C GLY A 21 -14.83 16.79 10.33
N TYR A 22 -13.80 16.44 11.10
CA TYR A 22 -12.40 16.51 10.73
C TYR A 22 -11.71 15.16 10.96
N GLN A 23 -10.69 14.87 10.16
CA GLN A 23 -9.83 13.71 10.37
C GLN A 23 -8.94 13.99 11.59
N ASP A 24 -9.02 13.10 12.58
CA ASP A 24 -8.28 13.23 13.84
C ASP A 24 -7.62 11.90 14.22
N PRO A 25 -6.33 11.71 13.83
CA PRO A 25 -5.58 10.52 14.18
C PRO A 25 -5.46 10.28 15.70
N SER A 26 -5.59 11.33 16.53
CA SER A 26 -5.49 11.21 17.99
C SER A 26 -6.62 10.37 18.59
N LEU A 27 -7.72 10.17 17.85
CA LEU A 27 -8.82 9.29 18.25
C LEU A 27 -8.37 7.82 18.33
N TYR A 28 -7.44 7.42 17.47
CA TYR A 28 -7.01 6.03 17.29
C TYR A 28 -5.59 5.76 17.78
N VAL A 29 -4.69 6.73 17.64
CA VAL A 29 -3.25 6.56 17.85
C VAL A 29 -2.81 7.33 19.08
N LYS A 30 -2.26 6.64 20.08
CA LYS A 30 -1.87 7.27 21.37
C LYS A 30 -0.37 7.45 21.55
N GLN A 31 0.47 6.79 20.77
CA GLN A 31 1.94 6.88 20.91
C GLN A 31 2.54 8.22 20.41
N HIS A 32 1.75 9.09 19.80
CA HIS A 32 2.20 10.37 19.27
C HIS A 32 1.33 11.53 19.79
N GLU A 33 1.93 12.71 19.89
CA GLU A 33 1.20 13.94 20.17
C GLU A 33 0.74 14.53 18.84
N PHE A 34 -0.57 14.57 18.62
CA PHE A 34 -1.16 15.18 17.43
C PHE A 34 -1.65 16.60 17.74
N VAL A 35 -1.33 17.53 16.85
CA VAL A 35 -1.73 18.93 16.95
C VAL A 35 -2.46 19.34 15.69
N LEU A 36 -3.78 19.50 15.79
CA LEU A 36 -4.63 19.87 14.67
C LEU A 36 -4.51 21.37 14.36
N ARG A 37 -4.45 21.72 13.08
CA ARG A 37 -4.39 23.08 12.54
C ARG A 37 -5.39 23.21 11.40
N TYR A 38 -6.27 24.19 11.51
CA TYR A 38 -7.33 24.46 10.54
C TYR A 38 -6.93 25.66 9.68
N ILE A 39 -6.63 25.40 8.42
CA ILE A 39 -6.07 26.35 7.47
C ILE A 39 -7.21 27.01 6.70
N LYS A 40 -7.39 28.32 6.87
CA LYS A 40 -8.34 29.14 6.13
C LYS A 40 -7.78 29.49 4.77
N LYS A 41 -8.64 29.60 3.76
CA LYS A 41 -8.21 29.86 2.38
C LYS A 41 -7.48 31.20 2.23
N ASP A 42 -8.00 32.24 2.86
CA ASP A 42 -7.53 33.63 2.74
C ASP A 42 -6.20 33.91 3.46
N THR A 43 -5.88 33.10 4.47
CA THR A 43 -4.72 33.27 5.36
C THR A 43 -3.78 32.07 5.36
N ALA A 44 -3.96 31.14 4.41
CA ALA A 44 -3.23 29.87 4.34
C ALA A 44 -1.71 30.05 4.40
N VAL A 45 -1.16 31.01 3.63
CA VAL A 45 0.27 31.32 3.60
C VAL A 45 0.80 31.65 4.99
N GLN A 46 0.14 32.55 5.72
CA GLN A 46 0.55 33.00 7.05
C GLN A 46 0.45 31.86 8.07
N GLN A 47 -0.62 31.06 8.01
CA GLN A 47 -0.80 29.93 8.91
C GLN A 47 0.23 28.82 8.65
N ILE A 48 0.55 28.54 7.39
CA ILE A 48 1.59 27.55 7.01
C ILE A 48 2.98 28.04 7.44
N ASP A 49 3.29 29.33 7.28
CA ASP A 49 4.53 29.92 7.80
C ASP A 49 4.67 29.68 9.30
N GLN A 50 3.61 30.00 10.06
CA GLN A 50 3.59 29.78 11.50
C GLN A 50 3.79 28.31 11.87
N VAL A 51 3.13 27.38 11.17
CA VAL A 51 3.31 25.94 11.42
C VAL A 51 4.74 25.50 11.14
N CYS A 52 5.38 26.01 10.08
CA CYS A 52 6.76 25.67 9.73
C CYS A 52 7.80 26.27 10.69
N GLU A 53 7.46 27.32 11.42
CA GLU A 53 8.29 27.89 12.49
C GLU A 53 8.15 27.12 13.82
N GLU A 54 7.10 26.32 13.98
CA GLU A 54 6.91 25.45 15.14
C GLU A 54 7.76 24.16 15.04
N ASN A 55 8.23 23.65 16.19
CA ASN A 55 9.04 22.43 16.26
C ASN A 55 8.15 21.16 16.16
N PHE A 56 7.68 20.85 14.96
CA PHE A 56 7.02 19.57 14.64
C PHE A 56 8.01 18.58 14.03
N ASP A 57 7.86 17.30 14.37
CA ASP A 57 8.70 16.23 13.82
C ASP A 57 8.21 15.80 12.41
N LEU A 58 6.91 15.99 12.14
CA LEU A 58 6.25 15.58 10.91
C LEU A 58 4.94 16.36 10.71
N LEU A 59 4.58 16.58 9.45
CA LEU A 59 3.28 17.12 9.05
C LEU A 59 2.42 16.03 8.39
N ILE A 60 1.11 16.07 8.62
CA ILE A 60 0.10 15.30 7.89
C ILE A 60 -0.82 16.32 7.21
N ASN A 61 -1.01 16.18 5.90
CA ASN A 61 -1.85 17.03 5.08
C ASN A 61 -3.18 16.35 4.74
N PHE A 62 -4.26 16.87 5.34
CA PHE A 62 -5.65 16.57 4.99
C PHE A 62 -6.38 17.79 4.40
N ILE A 63 -5.64 18.78 3.89
CA ILE A 63 -6.21 19.86 3.08
C ILE A 63 -6.75 19.24 1.78
N TRP A 64 -8.01 19.49 1.46
CA TRP A 64 -8.72 18.79 0.39
C TRP A 64 -9.25 19.69 -0.74
N GLY A 65 -9.40 21.00 -0.47
CA GLY A 65 -10.09 21.92 -1.36
C GLY A 65 -9.49 21.99 -2.77
N GLN A 66 -10.36 22.23 -3.75
CA GLN A 66 -10.01 22.66 -5.09
C GLN A 66 -9.78 24.19 -5.11
N ARG A 67 -9.24 24.70 -6.23
CA ARG A 67 -9.03 26.16 -6.38
C ARG A 67 -10.34 26.94 -6.38
N THR A 68 -11.43 26.32 -6.82
CA THR A 68 -12.78 26.89 -6.89
C THR A 68 -13.52 26.82 -5.55
N ASP A 69 -13.13 25.92 -4.65
CA ASP A 69 -13.80 25.73 -3.35
C ASP A 69 -13.58 26.91 -2.40
N VAL A 70 -14.49 27.11 -1.44
CA VAL A 70 -14.38 28.20 -0.45
C VAL A 70 -13.33 27.96 0.65
N VAL A 71 -12.83 26.74 0.76
CA VAL A 71 -11.85 26.32 1.78
C VAL A 71 -10.42 26.28 1.24
N ALA A 72 -9.43 26.18 2.13
CA ALA A 72 -8.04 25.99 1.71
C ALA A 72 -7.89 24.70 0.89
N GLY A 73 -7.04 24.74 -0.13
CA GLY A 73 -6.97 23.71 -1.16
C GLY A 73 -5.62 23.63 -1.83
N ILE A 74 -5.63 23.30 -3.13
CA ILE A 74 -4.42 23.13 -3.98
C ILE A 74 -3.38 24.24 -3.75
N ASP A 75 -3.78 25.52 -3.80
CA ASP A 75 -2.84 26.64 -3.67
C ASP A 75 -2.13 26.68 -2.30
N ALA A 76 -2.81 26.23 -1.22
CA ALA A 76 -2.20 26.11 0.10
C ALA A 76 -1.20 24.95 0.16
N VAL A 77 -1.51 23.83 -0.52
CA VAL A 77 -0.63 22.66 -0.58
C VAL A 77 0.60 22.94 -1.45
N GLU A 78 0.46 23.65 -2.57
CA GLU A 78 1.60 24.14 -3.37
C GLU A 78 2.53 25.03 -2.53
N TYR A 79 1.95 25.91 -1.70
CA TYR A 79 2.74 26.72 -0.80
C TYR A 79 3.45 25.89 0.28
N LEU A 80 2.77 24.91 0.88
CA LEU A 80 3.38 23.98 1.83
C LEU A 80 4.57 23.23 1.21
N GLU A 81 4.42 22.72 -0.01
CA GLU A 81 5.49 22.04 -0.74
C GLU A 81 6.69 22.95 -0.99
N SER A 82 6.47 24.24 -1.26
CA SER A 82 7.54 25.22 -1.46
C SER A 82 8.43 25.42 -0.23
N LYS A 83 7.95 25.04 0.97
CA LYS A 83 8.74 25.04 2.21
C LYS A 83 9.74 23.91 2.30
N GLY A 84 9.61 22.88 1.46
CA GLY A 84 10.48 21.70 1.49
C GLY A 84 10.29 20.82 2.74
N VAL A 85 9.20 21.01 3.49
CA VAL A 85 8.90 20.20 4.68
C VAL A 85 8.21 18.91 4.23
N PRO A 86 8.72 17.72 4.60
CA PRO A 86 8.07 16.46 4.24
C PRO A 86 6.75 16.30 5.00
N PHE A 87 5.70 15.90 4.29
CA PHE A 87 4.40 15.59 4.88
C PHE A 87 3.79 14.30 4.33
N ILE A 88 2.98 13.62 5.14
CA ILE A 88 2.11 12.51 4.70
C ILE A 88 0.81 13.12 4.15
N GLY A 89 0.17 12.46 3.19
CA GLY A 89 -1.10 12.90 2.62
C GLY A 89 -0.92 13.58 1.27
N SER A 90 -2.04 14.03 0.70
CA SER A 90 -2.11 14.37 -0.72
C SER A 90 -1.27 15.60 -1.07
N ASN A 91 -0.48 15.47 -2.13
CA ASN A 91 0.31 16.55 -2.70
C ASN A 91 -0.54 17.37 -3.70
N SER A 92 -0.03 18.54 -4.10
CA SER A 92 -0.73 19.46 -4.99
C SER A 92 -1.04 18.83 -6.35
N LYS A 93 -0.09 18.06 -6.92
CA LYS A 93 -0.28 17.30 -8.17
C LYS A 93 -1.51 16.40 -8.06
N PHE A 94 -1.59 15.55 -7.03
CA PHE A 94 -2.67 14.59 -6.89
C PHE A 94 -4.02 15.28 -6.65
N LEU A 95 -4.07 16.32 -5.82
CA LEU A 95 -5.29 17.10 -5.59
C LEU A 95 -5.80 17.81 -6.85
N SER A 96 -4.90 18.18 -7.77
CA SER A 96 -5.23 18.90 -9.00
C SER A 96 -5.74 18.02 -10.14
N LEU A 97 -5.57 16.70 -10.05
CA LEU A 97 -5.98 15.77 -11.10
C LEU A 97 -7.50 15.63 -11.12
N SER A 98 -8.10 15.92 -12.29
CA SER A 98 -9.52 15.69 -12.49
C SER A 98 -9.81 14.22 -12.82
N LYS A 99 -11.09 13.84 -12.72
CA LYS A 99 -11.58 12.56 -13.25
C LYS A 99 -11.23 12.41 -14.73
N ILE A 100 -11.24 13.49 -15.52
CA ILE A 100 -10.86 13.47 -16.94
C ILE A 100 -9.37 13.13 -17.12
N ASP A 101 -8.50 13.71 -16.29
CA ASP A 101 -7.07 13.40 -16.31
C ASP A 101 -6.81 11.95 -15.95
N PHE A 102 -7.53 11.42 -14.96
CA PHE A 102 -7.52 9.99 -14.66
C PHE A 102 -7.93 9.15 -15.87
N LYS A 103 -9.06 9.43 -16.54
CA LYS A 103 -9.50 8.65 -17.71
C LYS A 103 -8.43 8.62 -18.82
N LYS A 104 -7.78 9.75 -19.07
CA LYS A 104 -6.69 9.84 -20.05
C LYS A 104 -5.48 9.00 -19.64
N ALA A 105 -5.07 9.11 -18.38
CA ALA A 105 -3.91 8.40 -17.84
C ALA A 105 -4.14 6.88 -17.76
N ALA A 106 -5.37 6.46 -17.44
CA ALA A 106 -5.79 5.08 -17.30
C ALA A 106 -6.11 4.37 -18.62
N ALA A 107 -6.24 5.11 -19.73
CA ALA A 107 -6.64 4.58 -21.02
C ALA A 107 -5.70 3.45 -21.48
N GLY A 108 -6.25 2.26 -21.72
CA GLY A 108 -5.49 1.07 -22.12
C GLY A 108 -4.75 0.35 -20.98
N ILE A 109 -4.80 0.87 -19.75
CA ILE A 109 -4.22 0.25 -18.55
C ILE A 109 -5.31 -0.48 -17.74
N VAL A 110 -6.45 0.17 -17.54
CA VAL A 110 -7.64 -0.39 -16.90
C VAL A 110 -8.90 -0.05 -17.71
N LEU A 111 -9.99 -0.77 -17.48
CA LEU A 111 -11.27 -0.41 -18.10
C LEU A 111 -11.81 0.86 -17.43
N VAL A 112 -12.27 1.80 -18.24
CA VAL A 112 -12.97 3.00 -17.80
C VAL A 112 -14.30 3.09 -18.56
N PRO A 113 -15.34 3.72 -17.97
CA PRO A 113 -16.61 3.93 -18.65
C PRO A 113 -16.44 4.68 -19.99
N GLY A 114 -17.24 4.29 -20.99
CA GLY A 114 -17.32 5.01 -22.27
C GLY A 114 -18.11 6.32 -22.15
N GLU A 115 -18.51 6.90 -23.28
CA GLU A 115 -19.28 8.17 -23.33
C GLU A 115 -20.51 8.13 -24.25
N SER A 116 -20.84 6.96 -24.83
CA SER A 116 -21.69 6.90 -26.02
C SER A 116 -23.05 6.23 -25.82
N LYS A 117 -23.18 5.37 -24.80
CA LYS A 117 -24.37 4.54 -24.60
C LYS A 117 -25.15 4.96 -23.36
N PHE A 118 -26.45 5.20 -23.55
CA PHE A 118 -27.35 5.42 -22.42
C PHE A 118 -27.57 4.12 -21.62
N PRO A 119 -27.75 4.20 -20.29
CA PRO A 119 -27.76 5.43 -19.49
C PRO A 119 -26.37 6.07 -19.33
N LEU A 120 -26.32 7.40 -19.31
CA LEU A 120 -25.12 8.20 -19.07
C LEU A 120 -25.23 8.85 -17.69
N ILE A 121 -24.12 9.02 -16.97
CA ILE A 121 -24.04 9.77 -15.73
C ILE A 121 -23.31 11.09 -15.93
N VAL A 122 -23.89 12.18 -15.41
CA VAL A 122 -23.36 13.54 -15.46
C VAL A 122 -22.81 13.92 -14.09
N LYS A 123 -21.52 14.28 -14.01
CA LYS A 123 -20.86 14.62 -12.73
C LYS A 123 -19.81 15.71 -12.89
N PRO A 124 -19.45 16.44 -11.82
CA PRO A 124 -18.28 17.31 -11.82
C PRO A 124 -17.01 16.52 -12.14
N ALA A 125 -16.11 17.10 -12.92
CA ALA A 125 -14.82 16.51 -13.27
C ALA A 125 -13.82 16.60 -12.10
N THR A 126 -13.91 17.64 -11.29
CA THR A 126 -13.14 17.86 -10.06
C THR A 126 -14.04 17.81 -8.84
N GLY A 127 -13.45 17.74 -7.64
CA GLY A 127 -14.18 17.71 -6.37
C GLY A 127 -14.40 16.29 -5.81
N CYS A 128 -14.96 16.25 -4.60
CA CYS A 128 -15.08 15.06 -3.76
C CYS A 128 -16.53 14.85 -3.25
N GLY A 129 -16.76 13.76 -2.53
CA GLY A 129 -18.02 13.53 -1.79
C GLY A 129 -19.28 13.30 -2.65
N SER A 130 -19.15 13.13 -3.96
CA SER A 130 -20.28 13.08 -4.90
C SER A 130 -21.13 14.36 -4.87
N LEU A 131 -20.52 15.51 -4.55
CA LEU A 131 -21.21 16.79 -4.40
C LEU A 131 -22.00 17.16 -5.67
N HIS A 132 -23.20 17.72 -5.46
CA HIS A 132 -24.18 18.06 -6.50
C HIS A 132 -24.77 16.89 -7.30
N MET A 133 -24.39 15.65 -7.00
CA MET A 133 -24.98 14.46 -7.63
C MET A 133 -26.22 13.99 -6.87
N THR A 134 -27.21 13.51 -7.63
CA THR A 134 -28.46 12.89 -7.16
C THR A 134 -28.83 11.75 -8.10
N GLU A 135 -29.89 11.00 -7.82
CA GLU A 135 -30.43 9.99 -8.74
C GLU A 135 -30.64 10.51 -10.19
N LYS A 136 -30.99 11.79 -10.36
CA LYS A 136 -31.19 12.43 -11.68
C LYS A 136 -29.89 12.67 -12.46
N SER A 137 -28.75 12.43 -11.82
CA SER A 137 -27.45 12.48 -12.49
C SER A 137 -27.30 11.34 -13.51
N VAL A 138 -28.09 10.27 -13.37
CA VAL A 138 -28.18 9.20 -14.36
C VAL A 138 -29.30 9.56 -15.36
N CYS A 139 -28.89 9.86 -16.59
CA CYS A 139 -29.76 10.23 -17.69
C CYS A 139 -29.95 9.03 -18.62
N HIS A 140 -31.18 8.79 -19.05
CA HIS A 140 -31.57 7.66 -19.90
C HIS A 140 -31.78 8.05 -21.38
N ASN A 141 -31.80 9.35 -21.69
CA ASN A 141 -31.97 9.87 -23.04
C ASN A 141 -31.31 11.26 -23.21
N PRO A 142 -31.19 11.76 -24.45
CA PRO A 142 -30.55 13.05 -24.73
C PRO A 142 -31.21 14.27 -24.07
N ASP A 143 -32.52 14.25 -23.85
CA ASP A 143 -33.25 15.37 -23.23
C ASP A 143 -32.90 15.48 -21.75
N GLU A 144 -32.94 14.36 -21.02
CA GLU A 144 -32.49 14.28 -19.62
C GLU A 144 -31.03 14.70 -19.46
N LEU A 145 -30.14 14.26 -20.38
CA LEU A 145 -28.73 14.65 -20.38
C LEU A 145 -28.57 16.17 -20.49
N LYS A 146 -29.29 16.79 -21.43
CA LYS A 146 -29.22 18.24 -21.66
C LYS A 146 -29.69 19.02 -20.42
N GLU A 147 -30.78 18.59 -19.81
CA GLU A 147 -31.32 19.20 -18.59
C GLU A 147 -30.34 19.08 -17.42
N GLN A 148 -29.78 17.89 -17.21
CA GLN A 148 -28.88 17.62 -16.10
C GLN A 148 -27.54 18.36 -16.25
N VAL A 149 -26.99 18.45 -17.46
CA VAL A 149 -25.78 19.26 -17.73
C VAL A 149 -26.05 20.74 -17.46
N ALA A 150 -27.21 21.27 -17.87
CA ALA A 150 -27.57 22.68 -17.61
C ALA A 150 -27.71 22.95 -16.11
N LEU A 151 -28.33 22.03 -15.36
CA LEU A 151 -28.46 22.11 -13.91
C LEU A 151 -27.10 22.09 -13.21
N LEU A 152 -26.19 21.21 -13.63
CA LEU A 152 -24.89 21.11 -12.98
C LEU A 152 -24.02 22.35 -13.27
N LYS A 153 -24.06 22.89 -14.49
CA LYS A 153 -23.39 24.16 -14.85
C LYS A 153 -23.92 25.36 -14.07
N SER A 154 -25.15 25.32 -13.55
CA SER A 154 -25.65 26.40 -12.70
C SER A 154 -25.20 26.27 -11.24
N LYS A 155 -24.57 25.15 -10.85
CA LYS A 155 -24.15 24.85 -9.48
C LYS A 155 -22.64 24.92 -9.27
N THR A 156 -21.85 24.57 -10.29
CA THR A 156 -20.38 24.60 -10.22
C THR A 156 -19.78 25.27 -11.46
N SER A 157 -18.61 25.90 -11.27
CA SER A 157 -17.75 26.39 -12.35
C SER A 157 -16.74 25.35 -12.84
N ASP A 158 -16.70 24.17 -12.23
CA ASP A 158 -15.83 23.07 -12.63
C ASP A 158 -16.25 22.47 -13.98
N ASP A 159 -15.30 21.80 -14.64
CA ASP A 159 -15.59 21.00 -15.82
C ASP A 159 -16.59 19.89 -15.48
N ILE A 160 -17.38 19.46 -16.46
CA ILE A 160 -18.36 18.38 -16.31
C ILE A 160 -17.92 17.21 -17.17
N ILE A 161 -17.97 16.01 -16.59
CA ILE A 161 -17.78 14.76 -17.31
C ILE A 161 -19.12 14.04 -17.49
N VAL A 162 -19.30 13.48 -18.68
CA VAL A 162 -20.43 12.63 -19.05
C VAL A 162 -19.86 11.28 -19.45
N GLU A 163 -20.27 10.22 -18.76
CA GLU A 163 -19.76 8.88 -19.01
C GLU A 163 -20.88 7.83 -18.93
N GLU A 164 -20.66 6.64 -19.48
CA GLU A 164 -21.60 5.52 -19.40
C GLU A 164 -21.82 5.12 -17.94
N PHE A 165 -23.10 5.08 -17.52
CA PHE A 165 -23.44 4.56 -16.19
C PHE A 165 -23.33 3.03 -16.23
N ILE A 166 -22.27 2.52 -15.61
CA ILE A 166 -22.05 1.08 -15.51
C ILE A 166 -23.00 0.48 -14.49
N VAL A 167 -23.91 -0.39 -14.90
CA VAL A 167 -24.77 -1.13 -13.97
C VAL A 167 -23.95 -2.28 -13.37
N GLY A 168 -23.88 -2.37 -12.04
CA GLY A 168 -23.06 -3.37 -11.37
C GLY A 168 -22.92 -3.15 -9.87
N GLU A 169 -22.05 -3.91 -9.22
CA GLU A 169 -21.68 -3.68 -7.83
C GLU A 169 -20.85 -2.41 -7.72
N GLU A 170 -21.05 -1.62 -6.66
CA GLU A 170 -20.21 -0.47 -6.34
C GLU A 170 -19.19 -0.88 -5.30
N ILE A 171 -17.91 -0.72 -5.63
CA ILE A 171 -16.79 -1.25 -4.87
C ILE A 171 -15.75 -0.14 -4.65
N SER A 172 -15.26 -0.01 -3.43
CA SER A 172 -14.13 0.87 -3.12
C SER A 172 -12.92 0.05 -2.69
N VAL A 173 -11.75 0.40 -3.19
CA VAL A 173 -10.47 -0.24 -2.84
C VAL A 173 -9.51 0.82 -2.34
N MET A 174 -9.20 0.79 -1.05
CA MET A 174 -8.11 1.60 -0.51
C MET A 174 -6.77 1.04 -0.99
N VAL A 175 -5.89 1.90 -1.48
CA VAL A 175 -4.49 1.57 -1.79
C VAL A 175 -3.58 2.36 -0.87
N VAL A 176 -2.48 1.74 -0.45
CA VAL A 176 -1.50 2.29 0.47
C VAL A 176 -0.12 2.15 -0.15
N GLU A 177 0.66 3.23 -0.11
CA GLU A 177 2.08 3.18 -0.45
C GLU A 177 2.84 2.62 0.76
N ILE A 178 3.53 1.50 0.53
CA ILE A 178 4.34 0.83 1.55
C ILE A 178 5.70 0.59 0.91
N ASP A 179 6.70 1.32 1.40
CA ASP A 179 7.97 1.47 0.71
C ASP A 179 7.76 1.80 -0.79
N ASP A 180 8.40 1.07 -1.70
CA ASP A 180 8.29 1.32 -3.15
C ASP A 180 7.10 0.59 -3.81
N GLU A 181 6.24 -0.04 -3.01
CA GLU A 181 5.04 -0.73 -3.48
C GLU A 181 3.76 0.07 -3.24
N VAL A 182 2.77 -0.26 -4.09
CA VAL A 182 1.39 0.15 -3.90
C VAL A 182 0.61 -1.11 -3.58
N ILE A 183 0.07 -1.18 -2.36
CA ILE A 183 -0.63 -2.33 -1.83
C ILE A 183 -2.12 -1.99 -1.72
N ALA A 184 -2.95 -2.77 -2.40
CA ALA A 184 -4.40 -2.69 -2.27
C ALA A 184 -4.88 -3.44 -1.02
N MET A 185 -5.68 -2.76 -0.21
CA MET A 185 -6.39 -3.34 0.92
C MET A 185 -7.55 -4.22 0.44
N THR A 186 -8.20 -4.93 1.35
CA THR A 186 -9.42 -5.67 1.03
C THR A 186 -10.51 -4.69 0.55
N PRO A 187 -11.08 -4.89 -0.66
CA PRO A 187 -12.16 -4.05 -1.16
C PRO A 187 -13.39 -4.08 -0.25
N ILE A 188 -14.16 -3.01 -0.27
CA ILE A 188 -15.54 -2.99 0.26
C ILE A 188 -16.53 -2.95 -0.89
N VAL A 189 -17.65 -3.63 -0.73
CA VAL A 189 -18.79 -3.58 -1.65
C VAL A 189 -19.98 -2.95 -0.94
N TYR A 190 -20.68 -2.03 -1.61
CA TYR A 190 -21.87 -1.37 -1.07
C TYR A 190 -23.15 -2.14 -1.42
N GLU A 191 -23.99 -2.32 -0.41
CA GLU A 191 -25.29 -2.99 -0.51
C GLU A 191 -26.42 -1.97 -0.39
N PHE A 192 -27.17 -1.85 -1.47
CA PHE A 192 -28.34 -0.99 -1.55
C PHE A 192 -29.62 -1.77 -1.22
N PRO A 193 -30.68 -1.11 -0.70
CA PRO A 193 -31.97 -1.74 -0.47
C PRO A 193 -32.50 -2.49 -1.70
N VAL A 194 -33.15 -3.63 -1.48
CA VAL A 194 -33.57 -4.58 -2.54
C VAL A 194 -34.50 -3.91 -3.56
N GLU A 195 -35.32 -2.97 -3.10
CA GLU A 195 -36.26 -2.18 -3.90
C GLU A 195 -35.60 -1.09 -4.76
N THR A 196 -34.31 -0.79 -4.55
CA THR A 196 -33.59 0.24 -5.31
C THR A 196 -33.38 -0.24 -6.75
N THR A 197 -33.80 0.56 -7.73
CA THR A 197 -33.62 0.20 -9.14
C THR A 197 -32.13 0.19 -9.53
N PRO A 198 -31.70 -0.60 -10.54
CA PRO A 198 -30.29 -0.67 -10.92
C PRO A 198 -29.64 0.68 -11.26
N SER A 199 -30.40 1.62 -11.85
CA SER A 199 -29.92 2.98 -12.16
C SER A 199 -29.82 3.90 -10.94
N GLN A 200 -30.41 3.53 -9.81
CA GLN A 200 -30.32 4.26 -8.54
C GLN A 200 -29.32 3.65 -7.56
N LYS A 201 -28.78 2.45 -7.85
CA LYS A 201 -27.73 1.80 -7.04
C LYS A 201 -26.36 2.43 -7.31
N PHE A 202 -26.14 3.62 -6.76
CA PHE A 202 -24.84 4.26 -6.66
C PHE A 202 -24.79 5.27 -5.50
N LEU A 203 -23.61 5.58 -4.99
CA LEU A 203 -23.42 6.61 -3.97
C LEU A 203 -23.46 8.02 -4.57
N HIS A 204 -24.40 8.82 -4.09
CA HIS A 204 -24.53 10.24 -4.39
C HIS A 204 -24.66 11.05 -3.09
N PHE A 205 -24.48 12.36 -3.13
CA PHE A 205 -24.40 13.19 -1.91
C PHE A 205 -25.55 12.90 -0.92
N ASN A 206 -26.80 12.86 -1.40
CA ASN A 206 -27.98 12.65 -0.56
C ASN A 206 -28.09 11.26 0.12
N ASN A 207 -27.36 10.22 -0.34
CA ASN A 207 -27.41 8.88 0.27
C ASN A 207 -26.06 8.47 0.88
N LYS A 208 -24.96 9.13 0.52
CA LYS A 208 -23.60 8.71 0.88
C LYS A 208 -23.34 8.79 2.37
N PHE A 209 -23.80 9.85 3.02
CA PHE A 209 -23.52 10.07 4.43
C PHE A 209 -24.66 9.56 5.29
N ASP A 210 -25.86 10.11 5.11
CA ASP A 210 -26.99 9.82 5.99
C ASP A 210 -27.51 8.39 5.85
N ALA A 211 -27.63 7.86 4.63
CA ALA A 211 -28.17 6.51 4.44
C ALA A 211 -27.20 5.44 4.93
N ILE A 212 -25.89 5.70 4.86
CA ILE A 212 -24.86 4.84 5.45
C ILE A 212 -24.93 4.93 6.99
N ASN A 213 -24.94 6.13 7.56
CA ASN A 213 -25.03 6.35 9.01
C ASN A 213 -26.30 5.74 9.63
N GLN A 214 -27.40 5.68 8.86
CA GLN A 214 -28.66 5.05 9.27
C GLN A 214 -28.69 3.53 9.00
N GLY A 215 -27.67 2.97 8.36
CA GLY A 215 -27.59 1.54 8.00
C GLY A 215 -28.56 1.12 6.89
N THR A 216 -29.09 2.07 6.12
CA THR A 216 -29.96 1.83 4.96
C THR A 216 -29.14 1.31 3.78
N ILE A 217 -28.00 1.96 3.52
CA ILE A 217 -26.95 1.43 2.66
C ILE A 217 -25.91 0.81 3.58
N LYS A 218 -25.52 -0.43 3.29
CA LYS A 218 -24.48 -1.14 4.05
C LYS A 218 -23.25 -1.33 3.19
N PHE A 219 -22.16 -1.76 3.80
CA PHE A 219 -20.99 -2.24 3.09
C PHE A 219 -20.41 -3.44 3.82
N ASN A 220 -19.75 -4.30 3.07
CA ASN A 220 -19.06 -5.49 3.58
C ASN A 220 -17.69 -5.61 2.91
N LEU A 221 -16.77 -6.34 3.54
CA LEU A 221 -15.53 -6.75 2.88
C LEU A 221 -15.90 -7.65 1.70
N TYR A 222 -15.32 -7.38 0.53
CA TYR A 222 -15.51 -8.20 -0.65
C TYR A 222 -14.75 -9.52 -0.51
N ASP A 223 -15.46 -10.64 -0.63
CA ASP A 223 -14.92 -12.00 -0.56
C ASP A 223 -15.19 -12.83 -1.83
N GLY A 224 -15.66 -12.19 -2.90
CA GLY A 224 -15.97 -12.84 -4.17
C GLY A 224 -14.75 -13.17 -5.05
N ASP A 225 -14.99 -13.91 -6.14
CA ASP A 225 -13.96 -14.45 -7.03
C ASP A 225 -13.08 -13.38 -7.74
N LEU A 226 -13.54 -12.13 -7.79
CA LEU A 226 -12.81 -11.02 -8.41
C LEU A 226 -11.83 -10.34 -7.46
N LEU A 227 -11.68 -10.79 -6.20
CA LEU A 227 -10.89 -10.12 -5.16
C LEU A 227 -9.47 -9.74 -5.61
N ASP A 228 -8.71 -10.69 -6.16
CA ASP A 228 -7.35 -10.45 -6.62
C ASP A 228 -7.31 -9.50 -7.82
N ARG A 229 -8.28 -9.63 -8.74
CA ARG A 229 -8.40 -8.76 -9.93
C ARG A 229 -8.77 -7.33 -9.54
N LEU A 230 -9.62 -7.13 -8.53
CA LEU A 230 -9.98 -5.83 -7.98
C LEU A 230 -8.76 -5.15 -7.35
N LYS A 231 -8.00 -5.88 -6.52
CA LYS A 231 -6.76 -5.39 -5.91
C LYS A 231 -5.72 -4.99 -6.98
N GLU A 232 -5.50 -5.84 -7.97
CA GLU A 232 -4.57 -5.55 -9.07
C GLU A 232 -5.02 -4.34 -9.89
N THR A 233 -6.31 -4.26 -10.22
CA THR A 233 -6.91 -3.15 -10.97
C THR A 233 -6.77 -1.83 -10.21
N ALA A 234 -6.98 -1.83 -8.89
CA ALA A 234 -6.81 -0.65 -8.05
C ALA A 234 -5.36 -0.16 -8.03
N CYS A 235 -4.38 -1.07 -7.83
CA CYS A 235 -2.96 -0.72 -7.89
C CYS A 235 -2.57 -0.16 -9.26
N LYS A 236 -3.07 -0.74 -10.36
CA LYS A 236 -2.83 -0.24 -11.73
C LYS A 236 -3.41 1.15 -11.96
N ALA A 237 -4.65 1.37 -11.51
CA ALA A 237 -5.32 2.67 -11.63
C ALA A 237 -4.58 3.77 -10.88
N TYR A 238 -4.12 3.51 -9.65
CA TYR A 238 -3.32 4.47 -8.89
C TYR A 238 -1.98 4.78 -9.58
N ARG A 239 -1.25 3.75 -10.01
CA ARG A 239 0.03 3.91 -10.72
C ARG A 239 -0.11 4.66 -12.05
N ALA A 240 -1.25 4.53 -12.74
CA ALA A 240 -1.51 5.24 -13.99
C ALA A 240 -1.47 6.77 -13.82
N LEU A 241 -1.81 7.29 -12.64
CA LEU A 241 -1.77 8.73 -12.36
C LEU A 241 -0.36 9.31 -12.22
N ASP A 242 0.67 8.47 -12.11
CA ASP A 242 2.05 8.90 -11.90
C ASP A 242 2.18 9.84 -10.68
N VAL A 243 1.37 9.60 -9.65
CA VAL A 243 1.48 10.27 -8.35
C VAL A 243 2.15 9.33 -7.36
N SER A 244 2.97 9.90 -6.47
CA SER A 244 3.64 9.15 -5.43
C SER A 244 3.93 9.99 -4.19
N GLY A 245 4.16 9.33 -3.06
CA GLY A 245 4.58 9.95 -1.81
C GLY A 245 3.45 10.60 -1.01
N CYS A 246 2.20 10.31 -1.39
CA CYS A 246 0.98 10.72 -0.71
C CYS A 246 0.60 9.74 0.41
N GLY A 247 1.06 8.50 0.35
CA GLY A 247 0.82 7.44 1.33
C GLY A 247 -0.40 6.57 1.04
N TYR A 248 -1.46 7.11 0.44
CA TYR A 248 -2.71 6.37 0.20
C TYR A 248 -3.60 7.00 -0.88
N ALA A 249 -4.59 6.24 -1.34
CA ALA A 249 -5.74 6.71 -2.13
C ALA A 249 -6.91 5.74 -2.00
N ARG A 250 -8.11 6.13 -2.47
CA ARG A 250 -9.25 5.23 -2.67
C ARG A 250 -9.59 5.11 -4.14
N VAL A 251 -9.64 3.91 -4.66
CA VAL A 251 -10.04 3.63 -6.04
C VAL A 251 -11.49 3.17 -6.05
N ASP A 252 -12.35 3.91 -6.74
CA ASP A 252 -13.78 3.61 -6.83
C ASP A 252 -14.01 2.84 -8.15
N ILE A 253 -14.63 1.67 -8.05
CA ILE A 253 -14.78 0.69 -9.14
C ILE A 253 -16.25 0.25 -9.23
N ARG A 254 -16.74 0.05 -10.45
CA ARG A 254 -17.96 -0.75 -10.69
C ARG A 254 -17.65 -2.06 -11.35
N ALA A 255 -18.14 -3.15 -10.75
CA ALA A 255 -18.06 -4.50 -11.31
C ALA A 255 -19.36 -4.84 -12.03
N SER A 256 -19.30 -4.99 -13.36
CA SER A 256 -20.42 -5.43 -14.19
C SER A 256 -20.15 -6.85 -14.68
N GLY A 257 -20.64 -7.85 -13.94
CA GLY A 257 -20.19 -9.23 -14.12
C GLY A 257 -18.69 -9.32 -13.85
N GLU A 258 -17.90 -9.76 -14.83
CA GLU A 258 -16.44 -9.85 -14.70
C GLU A 258 -15.68 -8.58 -15.12
N ASP A 259 -16.36 -7.58 -15.69
CA ASP A 259 -15.72 -6.34 -16.13
C ASP A 259 -15.59 -5.34 -14.98
N LEU A 260 -14.37 -4.86 -14.74
CA LEU A 260 -14.03 -3.93 -13.65
C LEU A 260 -13.77 -2.53 -14.19
N TYR A 261 -14.76 -1.65 -14.11
CA TYR A 261 -14.67 -0.27 -14.59
C TYR A 261 -14.21 0.66 -13.48
N VAL A 262 -13.04 1.28 -13.64
CA VAL A 262 -12.52 2.24 -12.67
C VAL A 262 -13.16 3.62 -12.91
N LEU A 263 -13.87 4.11 -11.90
CA LEU A 263 -14.60 5.36 -11.94
C LEU A 263 -13.68 6.54 -11.67
N GLU A 264 -12.87 6.45 -10.61
CA GLU A 264 -11.91 7.48 -10.21
C GLU A 264 -10.92 6.96 -9.16
N VAL A 265 -9.88 7.76 -8.89
CA VAL A 265 -8.90 7.54 -7.84
C VAL A 265 -8.87 8.78 -6.96
N ASN A 266 -9.34 8.64 -5.73
CA ASN A 266 -9.56 9.74 -4.80
C ASN A 266 -8.35 9.96 -3.87
N PRO A 267 -7.85 11.22 -3.77
CA PRO A 267 -6.77 11.58 -2.86
C PRO A 267 -7.17 11.67 -1.38
N THR A 268 -8.47 11.66 -1.08
CA THR A 268 -8.99 11.93 0.27
C THR A 268 -9.95 10.82 0.72
N PRO A 269 -9.46 9.60 1.00
CA PRO A 269 -10.28 8.58 1.67
C PRO A 269 -10.71 9.07 3.06
N ALA A 270 -11.85 8.56 3.51
CA ALA A 270 -12.52 9.01 4.73
C ALA A 270 -12.11 8.14 5.93
N PHE A 271 -10.89 8.32 6.44
CA PHE A 271 -10.37 7.61 7.62
C PHE A 271 -9.91 8.56 8.73
N PHE A 272 -9.70 8.05 9.94
CA PHE A 272 -9.49 8.82 11.17
C PHE A 272 -10.66 9.74 11.54
N TYR A 273 -11.87 9.42 11.10
CA TYR A 273 -13.05 10.14 11.58
C TYR A 273 -13.53 9.57 12.92
N LYS A 274 -14.55 10.18 13.52
CA LYS A 274 -15.11 9.75 14.80
C LYS A 274 -15.39 8.23 14.82
N VAL A 275 -14.97 7.55 15.88
CA VAL A 275 -15.19 6.10 16.06
C VAL A 275 -16.68 5.77 15.90
N GLY A 276 -16.99 4.79 15.06
CA GLY A 276 -18.35 4.45 14.65
C GLY A 276 -18.85 5.20 13.41
N ASN A 277 -17.96 5.91 12.72
CA ASN A 277 -18.24 6.44 11.40
C ASN A 277 -18.10 5.34 10.35
N ASP A 278 -19.18 5.10 9.60
CA ASP A 278 -19.36 3.93 8.75
C ASP A 278 -19.04 4.22 7.27
N PHE A 279 -18.15 5.16 6.95
CA PHE A 279 -17.81 5.47 5.54
C PHE A 279 -16.90 4.42 4.86
N GLY A 280 -16.64 3.29 5.51
CA GLY A 280 -15.97 2.12 4.95
C GLY A 280 -14.44 2.13 5.05
N ASP A 281 -13.78 3.27 4.82
CA ASP A 281 -12.31 3.32 4.83
C ASP A 281 -11.71 3.01 6.24
N ASP A 282 -12.28 3.60 7.31
CA ASP A 282 -11.92 3.27 8.70
C ASP A 282 -12.22 1.79 9.05
N TYR A 283 -13.26 1.21 8.47
CA TYR A 283 -13.62 -0.20 8.66
C TYR A 283 -12.58 -1.14 8.04
N VAL A 284 -12.12 -0.84 6.82
CA VAL A 284 -11.04 -1.59 6.16
C VAL A 284 -9.76 -1.52 6.98
N ILE A 285 -9.38 -0.33 7.46
CA ILE A 285 -8.16 -0.17 8.27
C ILE A 285 -8.26 -1.00 9.56
N SER A 286 -9.36 -0.87 10.30
CA SER A 286 -9.53 -1.56 11.60
C SER A 286 -9.58 -3.09 11.48
N HIS A 287 -10.12 -3.64 10.39
CA HIS A 287 -10.32 -5.08 10.25
C HIS A 287 -9.25 -5.78 9.40
N CYS A 288 -8.64 -5.06 8.45
CA CYS A 288 -7.75 -5.66 7.46
C CYS A 288 -6.30 -5.19 7.58
N PHE A 289 -6.04 -4.01 8.15
CA PHE A 289 -4.67 -3.52 8.28
C PHE A 289 -3.99 -4.16 9.49
N PRO A 290 -2.79 -4.77 9.35
CA PRO A 290 -2.06 -5.32 10.50
C PRO A 290 -1.79 -4.24 11.56
N GLY A 291 -2.32 -4.44 12.77
CA GLY A 291 -2.24 -3.44 13.85
C GLY A 291 -3.27 -2.31 13.77
N GLY A 292 -4.28 -2.43 12.89
CA GLY A 292 -5.35 -1.45 12.73
C GLY A 292 -4.82 -0.05 12.38
N HIS A 293 -5.48 0.97 12.93
CA HIS A 293 -5.11 2.38 12.75
C HIS A 293 -3.73 2.76 13.26
N GLU A 294 -3.28 2.16 14.37
CA GLU A 294 -1.93 2.39 14.89
C GLU A 294 -0.88 1.83 13.92
N GLY A 295 -1.06 0.59 13.47
CA GLY A 295 -0.19 -0.02 12.46
C GLY A 295 -0.20 0.73 11.13
N PHE A 296 -1.37 1.23 10.72
CA PHE A 296 -1.51 2.06 9.52
C PHE A 296 -0.72 3.37 9.64
N MET A 297 -0.89 4.11 10.73
CA MET A 297 -0.15 5.36 10.95
C MET A 297 1.37 5.13 10.99
N GLU A 298 1.83 4.13 11.72
CA GLU A 298 3.25 3.79 11.78
C GLU A 298 3.82 3.41 10.40
N THR A 299 3.03 2.72 9.57
CA THR A 299 3.43 2.38 8.20
C THR A 299 3.59 3.62 7.32
N LEU A 300 2.65 4.58 7.42
CA LEU A 300 2.75 5.84 6.67
C LEU A 300 3.97 6.66 7.13
N ILE A 301 4.21 6.74 8.44
CA ILE A 301 5.37 7.44 9.02
C ILE A 301 6.67 6.80 8.54
N LYS A 302 6.80 5.48 8.66
CA LYS A 302 7.99 4.75 8.21
C LYS A 302 8.23 4.91 6.72
N THR A 303 7.18 4.80 5.90
CA THR A 303 7.29 4.95 4.45
C THR A 303 7.74 6.35 4.06
N LYS A 304 7.24 7.39 4.76
CA LYS A 304 7.61 8.79 4.51
C LYS A 304 9.02 9.13 5.02
N LEU A 305 9.36 8.65 6.20
CA LEU A 305 10.64 8.92 6.88
C LEU A 305 11.67 7.80 6.64
N ARG A 306 11.57 7.10 5.51
CA ARG A 306 12.41 5.95 5.19
C ARG A 306 13.88 6.21 5.53
N SER A 307 14.49 5.24 6.21
CA SER A 307 15.81 5.43 6.78
C SER A 307 16.86 5.66 5.68
N SER A 308 17.84 6.52 5.95
CA SER A 308 18.98 6.71 5.05
C SER A 308 19.73 5.39 4.80
N GLN A 309 19.76 4.50 5.79
CA GLN A 309 20.36 3.17 5.70
C GLN A 309 19.65 2.29 4.66
N THR A 310 18.32 2.25 4.68
CA THR A 310 17.49 1.52 3.69
C THR A 310 17.83 1.97 2.27
N LEU A 311 17.87 3.29 2.06
CA LEU A 311 18.19 3.86 0.75
C LEU A 311 19.63 3.56 0.32
N ILE A 312 20.59 3.59 1.24
CA ILE A 312 21.98 3.19 0.97
C ILE A 312 22.05 1.72 0.56
N LEU A 313 21.40 0.83 1.30
CA LEU A 313 21.41 -0.61 1.01
C LEU A 313 20.80 -0.91 -0.35
N LYS A 314 19.63 -0.32 -0.64
CA LYS A 314 18.99 -0.39 -1.96
C LYS A 314 19.95 0.00 -3.08
N ASN A 315 20.61 1.16 -2.95
CA ASN A 315 21.56 1.65 -3.96
C ASN A 315 22.77 0.73 -4.14
N ILE A 316 23.30 0.14 -3.06
CA ILE A 316 24.41 -0.82 -3.13
C ILE A 316 24.00 -2.03 -3.96
N TYR A 317 22.86 -2.65 -3.66
CA TYR A 317 22.41 -3.84 -4.37
C TYR A 317 21.99 -3.54 -5.82
N ASP A 318 21.38 -2.37 -6.08
CA ASP A 318 21.15 -1.91 -7.46
C ASP A 318 22.45 -1.82 -8.26
N GLN A 319 23.52 -1.26 -7.67
CA GLN A 319 24.82 -1.17 -8.35
C GLN A 319 25.49 -2.54 -8.54
N MET A 320 25.24 -3.49 -7.62
CA MET A 320 25.80 -4.84 -7.69
C MET A 320 25.04 -5.78 -8.62
N ALA A 321 23.81 -5.44 -9.03
CA ALA A 321 22.89 -6.36 -9.71
C ALA A 321 23.50 -7.08 -10.92
N ASP A 322 24.25 -6.39 -11.78
CA ASP A 322 24.82 -7.01 -13.00
C ASP A 322 25.92 -8.05 -12.71
N LYS A 323 26.50 -8.03 -11.51
CA LYS A 323 27.56 -8.95 -11.07
C LYS A 323 27.11 -9.86 -9.93
N TYR A 324 25.86 -9.73 -9.49
CA TYR A 324 25.38 -10.43 -8.32
C TYR A 324 25.38 -11.94 -8.53
N ASN A 325 24.98 -12.41 -9.72
CA ASN A 325 25.03 -13.82 -10.07
C ASN A 325 26.44 -14.42 -9.98
N ASP A 326 27.48 -13.69 -10.40
CA ASP A 326 28.86 -14.16 -10.29
C ASP A 326 29.28 -14.32 -8.81
N LEU A 327 28.89 -13.38 -7.94
CA LEU A 327 29.14 -13.45 -6.50
C LEU A 327 28.37 -14.61 -5.85
N MET A 328 27.11 -14.76 -6.26
CA MET A 328 26.19 -15.82 -5.84
C MET A 328 26.77 -17.20 -6.21
N HIS A 329 27.25 -17.37 -7.45
CA HIS A 329 27.88 -18.61 -7.92
C HIS A 329 29.27 -18.87 -7.32
N ALA A 330 30.02 -17.82 -6.95
CA ALA A 330 31.29 -17.97 -6.25
C ALA A 330 31.12 -18.35 -4.77
N SER A 331 29.94 -18.10 -4.19
CA SER A 331 29.59 -18.54 -2.83
C SER A 331 29.22 -20.03 -2.79
N ASN A 332 28.98 -20.55 -1.58
CA ASN A 332 28.53 -21.92 -1.37
C ASN A 332 27.00 -22.04 -1.23
N TYR A 333 26.25 -20.94 -1.27
CA TYR A 333 24.78 -20.98 -1.24
C TYR A 333 24.16 -21.85 -2.34
N PRO A 334 24.59 -21.84 -3.63
CA PRO A 334 23.96 -22.70 -4.64
C PRO A 334 24.04 -24.18 -4.28
N LYS A 335 25.17 -24.60 -3.68
CA LYS A 335 25.35 -25.99 -3.22
C LYS A 335 24.48 -26.31 -2.02
N VAL A 336 24.40 -25.40 -1.04
CA VAL A 336 23.53 -25.58 0.15
C VAL A 336 22.07 -25.65 -0.28
N VAL A 337 21.61 -24.73 -1.12
CA VAL A 337 20.24 -24.69 -1.62
C VAL A 337 19.93 -25.91 -2.49
N ALA A 338 20.83 -26.32 -3.39
CA ALA A 338 20.64 -27.52 -4.21
C ALA A 338 20.47 -28.79 -3.37
N ASP A 339 21.24 -28.96 -2.28
CA ASP A 339 21.08 -30.11 -1.37
C ASP A 339 19.70 -30.12 -0.70
N ILE A 340 19.20 -28.95 -0.28
CA ILE A 340 17.86 -28.82 0.32
C ILE A 340 16.77 -29.08 -0.73
N VAL A 341 16.88 -28.47 -1.90
CA VAL A 341 15.94 -28.63 -3.02
C VAL A 341 15.87 -30.08 -3.50
N ALA A 342 16.97 -30.83 -3.42
CA ALA A 342 16.99 -32.26 -3.76
C ALA A 342 16.32 -33.14 -2.69
N ARG A 343 16.24 -32.68 -1.43
CA ARG A 343 15.73 -33.46 -0.29
C ARG A 343 14.27 -33.18 0.04
N PHE A 344 13.80 -31.96 -0.22
CA PHE A 344 12.49 -31.49 0.22
C PHE A 344 11.65 -30.98 -0.94
N SER A 345 10.33 -31.11 -0.80
CA SER A 345 9.37 -30.58 -1.78
C SER A 345 9.22 -29.07 -1.62
N PHE A 346 9.12 -28.39 -2.77
CA PHE A 346 8.72 -26.99 -2.91
C PHE A 346 7.55 -26.82 -3.89
N LYS A 347 6.74 -27.88 -4.08
CA LYS A 347 5.59 -27.84 -4.98
C LYS A 347 4.53 -26.85 -4.49
N GLY A 348 4.11 -25.93 -5.37
CA GLY A 348 3.07 -24.94 -5.08
C GLY A 348 3.57 -23.49 -5.11
N ALA A 349 2.92 -22.61 -4.35
CA ALA A 349 3.30 -21.21 -4.24
C ALA A 349 4.48 -21.03 -3.27
N VAL A 350 5.56 -20.40 -3.73
CA VAL A 350 6.78 -20.17 -2.94
C VAL A 350 7.06 -18.68 -2.81
N LEU A 351 7.19 -18.20 -1.57
CA LEU A 351 7.64 -16.85 -1.27
C LEU A 351 9.14 -16.86 -0.97
N ASP A 352 9.91 -16.07 -1.71
CA ASP A 352 11.34 -15.90 -1.54
C ASP A 352 11.66 -14.51 -0.97
N LEU A 353 12.16 -14.47 0.25
CA LEU A 353 12.47 -13.24 0.99
C LEU A 353 13.93 -12.85 0.73
N GLY A 354 14.12 -11.71 0.06
CA GLY A 354 15.43 -11.29 -0.45
C GLY A 354 15.82 -12.06 -1.70
N CYS A 355 14.91 -12.12 -2.68
CA CYS A 355 15.07 -13.00 -3.84
C CYS A 355 16.25 -12.62 -4.75
N GLY A 356 16.78 -11.40 -4.64
CA GLY A 356 17.85 -10.89 -5.48
C GLY A 356 17.47 -10.97 -6.95
N THR A 357 18.40 -11.48 -7.76
CA THR A 357 18.22 -11.75 -9.19
C THR A 357 17.39 -13.01 -9.49
N GLY A 358 16.96 -13.75 -8.46
CA GLY A 358 16.10 -14.93 -8.60
C GLY A 358 16.82 -16.27 -8.77
N GLU A 359 18.12 -16.37 -8.49
CA GLU A 359 18.88 -17.62 -8.64
C GLU A 359 18.30 -18.78 -7.81
N ILE A 360 17.86 -18.50 -6.58
CA ILE A 360 17.23 -19.50 -5.70
C ILE A 360 15.91 -19.98 -6.28
N GLY A 361 15.05 -19.07 -6.74
CA GLY A 361 13.81 -19.41 -7.43
C GLY A 361 14.03 -20.25 -8.68
N THR A 362 15.09 -19.95 -9.46
CA THR A 362 15.45 -20.74 -10.65
C THR A 362 15.77 -22.19 -10.27
N MET A 363 16.56 -22.39 -9.22
CA MET A 363 16.90 -23.74 -8.74
C MET A 363 15.66 -24.50 -8.24
N ILE A 364 14.76 -23.83 -7.53
CA ILE A 364 13.51 -24.44 -7.06
C ILE A 364 12.62 -24.84 -8.23
N GLN A 365 12.37 -23.95 -9.19
CA GLN A 365 11.52 -24.23 -10.36
C GLN A 365 12.10 -25.28 -11.30
N ALA A 366 13.43 -25.42 -11.35
CA ALA A 366 14.08 -26.47 -12.14
C ALA A 366 13.82 -27.88 -11.57
N ALA A 367 13.55 -27.99 -10.26
CA ALA A 367 13.36 -29.25 -9.57
C ALA A 367 11.90 -29.54 -9.18
N HIS A 368 11.08 -28.50 -9.03
CA HIS A 368 9.71 -28.59 -8.51
C HIS A 368 8.74 -27.75 -9.33
N ASP A 369 7.48 -28.19 -9.38
CA ASP A 369 6.36 -27.41 -9.92
C ASP A 369 6.01 -26.28 -8.93
N ALA A 370 6.74 -25.16 -9.06
CA ALA A 370 6.71 -24.04 -8.13
C ALA A 370 6.40 -22.71 -8.82
N THR A 371 5.50 -21.93 -8.23
CA THR A 371 5.22 -20.54 -8.64
C THR A 371 5.91 -19.60 -7.67
N MET A 372 6.96 -18.92 -8.14
CA MET A 372 7.77 -18.03 -7.31
C MET A 372 7.15 -16.63 -7.18
N THR A 373 7.14 -16.10 -5.96
CA THR A 373 6.89 -14.68 -5.64
C THR A 373 8.03 -14.19 -4.76
N GLY A 374 8.53 -12.99 -5.02
CA GLY A 374 9.72 -12.46 -4.35
C GLY A 374 9.40 -11.19 -3.56
N ILE A 375 10.21 -10.91 -2.54
CA ILE A 375 10.34 -9.57 -1.95
C ILE A 375 11.81 -9.18 -2.03
N ASP A 376 12.10 -8.01 -2.57
CA ASP A 376 13.45 -7.46 -2.61
C ASP A 376 13.44 -5.94 -2.47
N ILE A 377 14.49 -5.38 -1.88
CA ILE A 377 14.63 -3.93 -1.73
C ILE A 377 15.16 -3.28 -3.01
N SER A 378 15.85 -4.03 -3.86
CA SER A 378 16.54 -3.54 -5.07
C SER A 378 15.66 -3.70 -6.32
N PRO A 379 15.21 -2.59 -6.93
CA PRO A 379 14.49 -2.64 -8.20
C PRO A 379 15.30 -3.31 -9.30
N LYS A 380 16.62 -3.06 -9.38
CA LYS A 380 17.42 -3.65 -10.46
C LYS A 380 17.58 -5.15 -10.29
N MET A 381 17.75 -5.65 -9.08
CA MET A 381 17.73 -7.10 -8.80
C MET A 381 16.38 -7.71 -9.20
N ALA A 382 15.28 -7.10 -8.75
CA ALA A 382 13.92 -7.56 -9.06
C ALA A 382 13.65 -7.66 -10.57
N THR A 383 14.14 -6.72 -11.39
CA THR A 383 13.99 -6.78 -12.85
C THR A 383 14.74 -7.94 -13.51
N GLN A 384 15.76 -8.50 -12.84
CA GLN A 384 16.50 -9.67 -13.32
C GLN A 384 15.83 -10.99 -12.93
N ALA A 385 15.01 -11.00 -11.87
CA ALA A 385 14.20 -12.15 -11.42
C ALA A 385 12.99 -12.43 -12.33
N LYS A 386 13.20 -12.48 -13.65
CA LYS A 386 12.14 -12.48 -14.70
C LYS A 386 11.19 -13.68 -14.68
N HIS A 387 11.55 -14.78 -14.03
CA HIS A 387 10.74 -15.99 -13.93
C HIS A 387 9.79 -15.98 -12.73
N TYR A 388 9.91 -14.99 -11.84
CA TYR A 388 8.98 -14.80 -10.74
C TYR A 388 7.66 -14.27 -11.28
N LYS A 389 6.54 -14.76 -10.72
CA LYS A 389 5.21 -14.24 -11.03
C LYS A 389 5.10 -12.75 -10.66
N ARG A 390 5.72 -12.37 -9.54
CA ARG A 390 5.83 -10.99 -9.05
C ARG A 390 6.99 -10.86 -8.08
N VAL A 391 7.65 -9.70 -8.07
CA VAL A 391 8.56 -9.29 -7.00
C VAL A 391 8.00 -8.00 -6.40
N TYR A 392 7.83 -7.97 -5.07
CA TYR A 392 7.43 -6.78 -4.32
C TYR A 392 8.68 -5.99 -3.92
N LEU A 393 8.64 -4.67 -4.12
CA LEU A 393 9.74 -3.76 -3.81
C LEU A 393 9.62 -3.10 -2.43
N GLY A 394 10.50 -3.48 -1.49
CA GLY A 394 10.52 -2.85 -0.17
C GLY A 394 11.28 -3.66 0.87
N GLU A 395 11.26 -3.18 2.11
CA GLU A 395 11.85 -3.90 3.23
C GLU A 395 11.00 -5.12 3.60
N LEU A 396 11.65 -6.24 3.90
CA LEU A 396 10.97 -7.52 4.15
C LEU A 396 9.90 -7.38 5.23
N GLN A 397 10.23 -6.75 6.35
CA GLN A 397 9.33 -6.58 7.48
C GLN A 397 8.15 -5.64 7.21
N ASN A 398 8.26 -4.74 6.23
CA ASN A 398 7.18 -3.81 5.87
C ASN A 398 6.24 -4.45 4.85
N ILE A 399 6.78 -5.25 3.92
CA ILE A 399 6.00 -5.86 2.84
C ILE A 399 5.37 -7.20 3.24
N LEU A 400 6.09 -8.04 3.99
CA LEU A 400 5.65 -9.38 4.39
C LEU A 400 4.25 -9.42 5.02
N PRO A 401 3.81 -8.45 5.84
CA PRO A 401 2.47 -8.46 6.39
C PRO A 401 1.34 -8.41 5.34
N PHE A 402 1.64 -7.93 4.15
CA PHE A 402 0.64 -7.68 3.10
C PHE A 402 0.71 -8.68 1.94
N VAL A 403 1.72 -9.56 1.93
CA VAL A 403 1.75 -10.67 0.98
C VAL A 403 0.86 -11.79 1.52
N GLY A 404 0.15 -12.46 0.62
CA GLY A 404 -0.81 -13.53 0.97
C GLY A 404 -0.15 -14.76 1.58
N ASN A 405 -0.90 -15.86 1.65
CA ASN A 405 -0.37 -17.14 2.15
C ASN A 405 0.29 -17.93 1.02
N PHE A 406 1.37 -18.62 1.36
CA PHE A 406 2.18 -19.43 0.46
C PHE A 406 2.31 -20.87 0.97
N ASP A 407 2.61 -21.80 0.09
CA ASP A 407 2.86 -23.18 0.49
C ASP A 407 4.24 -23.31 1.14
N HIS A 408 5.22 -22.56 0.61
CA HIS A 408 6.57 -22.53 1.14
C HIS A 408 7.08 -21.09 1.26
N VAL A 409 7.87 -20.83 2.31
CA VAL A 409 8.65 -19.59 2.46
C VAL A 409 10.13 -19.96 2.48
N VAL A 410 10.95 -19.24 1.71
CA VAL A 410 12.39 -19.41 1.60
C VAL A 410 13.13 -18.08 1.80
N SER A 411 14.31 -18.11 2.42
CA SER A 411 15.16 -16.91 2.53
C SER A 411 16.62 -17.29 2.77
N PHE A 412 17.55 -16.70 2.02
CA PHE A 412 18.99 -16.88 2.23
C PHE A 412 19.72 -15.56 1.98
N GLY A 413 20.73 -15.26 2.81
CA GLY A 413 21.66 -14.15 2.54
C GLY A 413 21.12 -12.74 2.77
N VAL A 414 20.02 -12.59 3.50
CA VAL A 414 19.44 -11.26 3.80
C VAL A 414 19.03 -11.05 5.25
N LEU A 415 18.86 -12.12 6.05
CA LEU A 415 18.23 -12.01 7.36
C LEU A 415 19.10 -11.27 8.39
N TYR A 416 20.43 -11.33 8.25
CA TYR A 416 21.38 -10.60 9.09
C TYR A 416 21.31 -9.07 8.97
N PHE A 417 20.55 -8.52 8.02
CA PHE A 417 20.27 -7.08 7.95
C PHE A 417 19.16 -6.64 8.93
N LEU A 418 18.38 -7.59 9.46
CA LEU A 418 17.26 -7.29 10.33
C LEU A 418 17.71 -7.11 11.78
N GLN A 419 17.15 -6.12 12.47
CA GLN A 419 17.31 -6.03 13.91
C GLN A 419 16.70 -7.27 14.58
N LYS A 420 17.21 -7.64 15.77
CA LYS A 420 16.82 -8.90 16.44
C LYS A 420 15.33 -9.00 16.69
N GLU A 421 14.71 -7.90 17.11
CA GLU A 421 13.28 -7.81 17.41
C GLU A 421 12.43 -7.95 16.14
N VAL A 422 12.90 -7.35 15.04
CA VAL A 422 12.26 -7.43 13.72
C VAL A 422 12.38 -8.85 13.16
N PHE A 423 13.54 -9.49 13.31
CA PHE A 423 13.77 -10.86 12.87
C PHE A 423 12.81 -11.85 13.53
N VAL A 424 12.60 -11.74 14.86
CA VAL A 424 11.65 -12.62 15.57
C VAL A 424 10.24 -12.45 15.03
N SER A 425 9.77 -11.21 14.87
CA SER A 425 8.44 -10.93 14.31
C SER A 425 8.31 -11.44 12.86
N MET A 426 9.36 -11.31 12.06
CA MET A 426 9.39 -11.83 10.69
C MET A 426 9.32 -13.37 10.68
N LEU A 427 10.04 -14.04 11.59
CA LEU A 427 10.04 -15.49 11.72
C LEU A 427 8.64 -16.01 12.08
N ASP A 428 7.98 -15.42 13.08
CA ASP A 428 6.60 -15.76 13.44
C ASP A 428 5.65 -15.59 12.26
N ARG A 429 5.84 -14.52 11.47
CA ARG A 429 5.04 -14.25 10.29
C ARG A 429 5.25 -15.28 9.18
N CYS A 430 6.49 -15.75 8.97
CA CYS A 430 6.78 -16.82 8.01
C CYS A 430 6.04 -18.12 8.36
N PHE A 431 5.98 -18.48 9.63
CA PHE A 431 5.21 -19.64 10.08
C PHE A 431 3.71 -19.44 9.89
N ALA A 432 3.19 -18.25 10.18
CA ALA A 432 1.76 -17.94 10.02
C ALA A 432 1.30 -17.90 8.55
N GLN A 433 2.17 -17.50 7.64
CA GLN A 433 1.84 -17.36 6.21
C GLN A 433 2.25 -18.56 5.34
N SER A 434 2.96 -19.55 5.90
CA SER A 434 3.35 -20.76 5.19
C SER A 434 2.39 -21.92 5.51
N ARG A 435 2.01 -22.71 4.51
CA ARG A 435 1.17 -23.91 4.71
C ARG A 435 1.96 -25.19 4.93
N HIS A 436 3.17 -25.29 4.36
CA HIS A 436 3.92 -26.55 4.35
C HIS A 436 5.32 -26.39 4.92
N SER A 437 6.03 -25.30 4.63
CA SER A 437 7.40 -25.18 5.11
C SER A 437 7.95 -23.78 5.24
N VAL A 438 8.91 -23.61 6.15
CA VAL A 438 9.78 -22.44 6.19
C VAL A 438 11.24 -22.93 6.07
N THR A 439 11.98 -22.37 5.12
CA THR A 439 13.38 -22.72 4.85
C THR A 439 14.23 -21.47 4.91
N MET A 440 15.29 -21.46 5.71
CA MET A 440 16.14 -20.28 5.81
C MET A 440 17.61 -20.59 6.08
N GLY A 441 18.49 -19.75 5.54
CA GLY A 441 19.89 -19.67 5.94
C GLY A 441 20.08 -18.57 7.00
N ILE A 442 20.81 -18.88 8.06
CA ILE A 442 21.16 -17.94 9.13
C ILE A 442 22.68 -17.92 9.28
N GLU A 443 23.28 -16.76 9.05
CA GLU A 443 24.72 -16.53 9.02
C GLU A 443 25.29 -16.34 10.43
N ASP A 444 26.46 -16.93 10.67
CA ASP A 444 27.23 -16.80 11.90
C ASP A 444 27.98 -15.45 11.89
N ILE A 445 27.34 -14.38 12.34
CA ILE A 445 27.92 -13.01 12.34
C ILE A 445 28.67 -12.74 13.66
N SER A 446 29.99 -12.93 13.68
CA SER A 446 30.78 -12.71 14.91
C SER A 446 31.02 -11.23 15.22
N ASP A 447 31.26 -10.91 16.50
CA ASP A 447 31.66 -9.55 16.93
C ASP A 447 32.98 -9.12 16.27
N GLU A 448 33.93 -10.03 16.06
CA GLU A 448 35.18 -9.73 15.35
C GLU A 448 34.94 -9.41 13.87
N PHE A 449 34.01 -10.11 13.23
CA PHE A 449 33.61 -9.80 11.86
C PHE A 449 32.97 -8.42 11.77
N ASN A 450 32.04 -8.10 12.68
CA ASN A 450 31.46 -6.77 12.78
C ASN A 450 32.50 -5.68 13.07
N LYS A 451 33.50 -5.96 13.92
CA LYS A 451 34.60 -5.04 14.16
C LYS A 451 35.35 -4.72 12.86
N ARG A 452 35.69 -5.73 12.04
CA ARG A 452 36.35 -5.54 10.74
C ARG A 452 35.47 -4.81 9.72
N LEU A 453 34.15 -5.06 9.71
CA LEU A 453 33.22 -4.29 8.90
C LEU A 453 33.25 -2.80 9.25
N ASN A 454 33.19 -2.48 10.56
CA ASN A 454 33.25 -1.10 11.05
C ASN A 454 34.60 -0.43 10.72
N GLU A 455 35.72 -1.15 10.81
CA GLU A 455 37.05 -0.67 10.38
C GLU A 455 37.07 -0.30 8.88
N ASN A 456 36.25 -0.97 8.06
CA ASN A 456 36.06 -0.68 6.64
C ASN A 456 34.90 0.31 6.36
N GLY A 457 34.38 1.00 7.39
CA GLY A 457 33.29 1.95 7.26
C GLY A 457 31.93 1.34 6.88
N LYS A 458 31.76 0.04 7.10
CA LYS A 458 30.50 -0.69 6.91
C LYS A 458 29.82 -0.87 8.26
N GLN A 459 28.49 -0.86 8.25
CA GLN A 459 27.69 -1.05 9.45
C GLN A 459 27.74 -2.50 9.92
N SER A 460 27.63 -2.69 11.24
CA SER A 460 27.45 -4.00 11.85
C SER A 460 26.20 -4.71 11.33
N LEU A 461 26.30 -6.02 11.17
CA LEU A 461 25.22 -6.93 10.86
C LEU A 461 24.77 -7.67 12.13
N HIS A 462 23.63 -8.34 12.07
CA HIS A 462 23.01 -8.98 13.21
C HIS A 462 23.20 -10.50 13.18
N ASP A 463 23.69 -11.07 14.29
CA ASP A 463 23.70 -12.51 14.51
C ASP A 463 22.36 -12.96 15.10
N HIS A 464 21.67 -13.83 14.35
CA HIS A 464 20.40 -14.42 14.73
C HIS A 464 20.54 -15.88 15.18
N THR A 465 21.74 -16.46 15.15
CA THR A 465 22.00 -17.83 15.58
C THR A 465 21.51 -18.09 17.03
N PRO A 466 21.76 -17.20 18.01
CA PRO A 466 21.26 -17.41 19.38
C PRO A 466 19.73 -17.40 19.47
N ILE A 467 19.06 -16.64 18.60
CA ILE A 467 17.59 -16.62 18.53
C ILE A 467 17.11 -17.97 18.02
N MET A 468 17.68 -18.47 16.94
CA MET A 468 17.29 -19.76 16.35
C MET A 468 17.53 -20.95 17.27
N ASP A 469 18.60 -20.93 18.08
CA ASP A 469 18.89 -22.00 19.04
C ASP A 469 17.91 -22.02 20.23
N SER A 470 17.28 -20.89 20.55
CA SER A 470 16.33 -20.75 21.66
C SER A 470 14.88 -20.52 21.23
N TYR A 471 14.61 -20.51 19.93
CA TYR A 471 13.29 -20.23 19.37
C TYR A 471 12.31 -21.38 19.65
N THR A 472 11.17 -21.03 20.21
CA THR A 472 10.07 -21.97 20.43
C THR A 472 9.32 -22.18 19.11
N ILE A 473 9.49 -23.36 18.51
CA ILE A 473 8.80 -23.73 17.27
C ILE A 473 7.27 -23.72 17.52
N PRO A 474 6.47 -23.06 16.65
CA PRO A 474 5.01 -23.03 16.80
C PRO A 474 4.36 -24.42 16.81
N LEU A 475 3.21 -24.54 17.46
CA LEU A 475 2.41 -25.78 17.44
C LEU A 475 2.06 -26.17 16.00
N GLY A 476 2.12 -27.47 15.68
CA GLY A 476 1.92 -27.99 14.32
C GLY A 476 3.14 -27.87 13.40
N TRP A 477 4.28 -27.41 13.92
CA TRP A 477 5.54 -27.28 13.17
C TRP A 477 6.68 -28.06 13.82
N ARG A 478 7.57 -28.61 12.99
CA ARG A 478 8.78 -29.30 13.46
C ARG A 478 9.99 -28.96 12.62
N LEU A 479 11.16 -28.90 13.27
CA LEU A 479 12.45 -28.80 12.60
C LEU A 479 12.82 -30.16 11.98
N VAL A 480 12.98 -30.22 10.67
CA VAL A 480 13.32 -31.46 9.93
C VAL A 480 14.72 -31.42 9.31
N HIS A 481 15.36 -30.25 9.23
CA HIS A 481 16.74 -30.09 8.77
C HIS A 481 17.43 -28.97 9.54
N LYS A 482 18.64 -29.24 10.01
CA LYS A 482 19.58 -28.26 10.57
C LYS A 482 20.98 -28.65 10.12
N GLN A 483 21.58 -27.86 9.24
CA GLN A 483 22.92 -28.14 8.74
C GLN A 483 23.77 -26.88 8.72
N ARG A 484 24.86 -26.88 9.50
CA ARG A 484 25.87 -25.85 9.42
C ARG A 484 26.80 -26.11 8.23
N ALA A 485 27.05 -25.08 7.44
CA ALA A 485 27.95 -25.13 6.28
C ALA A 485 28.66 -23.79 6.12
N PHE A 486 29.74 -23.77 5.34
CA PHE A 486 30.29 -22.53 4.82
C PHE A 486 29.26 -21.90 3.86
N PHE A 487 29.01 -20.59 3.93
CA PHE A 487 28.06 -19.90 3.05
C PHE A 487 28.76 -19.01 2.02
N TRP A 488 29.62 -18.07 2.44
CA TRP A 488 30.30 -17.14 1.53
C TRP A 488 31.56 -16.55 2.15
N THR A 489 32.41 -15.95 1.31
CA THR A 489 33.55 -15.15 1.75
C THR A 489 33.21 -13.67 1.61
N SER A 490 33.44 -12.89 2.67
CA SER A 490 33.14 -11.46 2.67
C SER A 490 34.01 -10.71 1.66
N PRO A 491 33.41 -10.01 0.68
CA PRO A 491 34.19 -9.25 -0.29
C PRO A 491 34.86 -8.02 0.34
N SER A 492 34.37 -7.54 1.49
CA SER A 492 34.92 -6.38 2.19
C SER A 492 36.04 -6.75 3.17
N THR A 493 35.97 -7.91 3.83
CA THR A 493 36.93 -8.27 4.90
C THR A 493 37.75 -9.51 4.60
N GLY A 494 37.36 -10.33 3.62
CA GLY A 494 37.99 -11.60 3.29
C GLY A 494 37.64 -12.76 4.23
N ASP A 495 36.78 -12.52 5.23
CA ASP A 495 36.39 -13.55 6.20
C ASP A 495 35.50 -14.62 5.58
N GLU A 496 35.70 -15.87 5.99
CA GLU A 496 34.75 -16.94 5.73
C GLU A 496 33.54 -16.81 6.66
N VAL A 497 32.36 -16.64 6.09
CA VAL A 497 31.09 -16.61 6.81
C VAL A 497 30.43 -17.98 6.67
N TYR A 498 30.33 -18.67 7.80
CA TYR A 498 29.55 -19.90 7.93
C TYR A 498 28.12 -19.54 8.29
N GLY A 499 27.22 -20.49 8.13
CA GLY A 499 25.85 -20.35 8.61
C GLY A 499 25.17 -21.69 8.73
N THR A 500 23.95 -21.66 9.24
CA THR A 500 23.11 -22.84 9.43
C THR A 500 21.87 -22.73 8.57
N ALA A 501 21.65 -23.74 7.72
CA ALA A 501 20.42 -23.88 6.98
C ALA A 501 19.39 -24.66 7.81
N PHE A 502 18.19 -24.09 7.95
CA PHE A 502 17.07 -24.64 8.67
C PHE A 502 15.93 -24.97 7.72
N ARG A 503 15.26 -26.11 7.94
CA ARG A 503 13.97 -26.45 7.34
C ARG A 503 12.98 -26.83 8.43
N PHE A 504 11.87 -26.13 8.46
CA PHE A 504 10.71 -26.47 9.26
C PHE A 504 9.60 -26.94 8.34
N GLU A 505 8.84 -27.95 8.78
CA GLU A 505 7.66 -28.42 8.08
C GLU A 505 6.46 -28.46 8.99
N ALA A 506 5.32 -28.05 8.45
CA ALA A 506 4.04 -28.23 9.07
C ALA A 506 3.69 -29.73 9.08
N PHE A 507 3.01 -30.18 10.12
CA PHE A 507 2.45 -31.52 10.21
C PHE A 507 1.03 -31.45 10.77
N GLU A 508 0.17 -32.34 10.29
CA GLU A 508 -1.13 -32.59 10.92
C GLU A 508 -0.90 -33.53 12.11
N GLU A 509 -1.46 -33.19 13.28
CA GLU A 509 -1.45 -34.06 14.47
C GLU A 509 -2.32 -35.31 14.30
#